data_AF-A0A923R3M3-F1
#
_entry.id   AF-A0A923R3M3-F1
#
_cell.length_a   1.000
_cell.length_b   1.000
_cell.length_c   1.000
_cell.angle_alpha   90.00
_cell.angle_beta   90.00
_cell.angle_gamma   90.00
#
_symmetry.space_group_name_H-M   'P 1'
#
loop_
_entity.id
_entity.type
_entity.pdbx_description
1 polymer ?
#
loop_
_entity_poly.entity_id
_entity_poly.type
_entity_poly.pdbx_seq_one_letter_code
_entity_poly.pdbx_strand_id
1 'polypeptide(L)'
;MKLKFTFFALLLSFAVFAQTSDKGYSFQGFAIDPDGKAMGATAITIKFTISPSTGTGGNYAETHSLTTDPFGVFHAVIGKGSKESGSDDFKTLDYTRNGTIYKLKVEVKKTNGGLYTTINEADFNSVPYARKADNGVPVGTIITFAGAKNKVPEGWAICDGTLQDGTNTQWKQLYDVLGTSWGGSGSNFNLPDLRGMFLRGVNDGRNDGYRDPDAGARSALKSGGNTGDQQGTYQGDDNRSHNHSGNTTTNGSHSHKWNFGIEGDDSGSGGSFNEFTQAPGSNTDGIEAAGDHSHNLNINNSGGNESRSRNASVYYIIKY
;
A
#
# COMPACT_ATOMS: atom_id res chain seq x y z
N MET A 1 -57.47 -8.91 -3.54
CA MET A 1 -57.50 -7.43 -3.42
C MET A 1 -57.29 -7.06 -1.95
N LYS A 2 -56.34 -6.16 -1.64
CA LYS A 2 -56.10 -5.50 -0.32
C LYS A 2 -55.23 -6.15 0.80
N LEU A 3 -54.32 -7.11 0.55
CA LEU A 3 -53.37 -7.54 1.61
C LEU A 3 -51.90 -7.74 1.18
N LYS A 4 -51.53 -7.43 -0.07
CA LYS A 4 -50.13 -7.50 -0.53
C LYS A 4 -49.49 -6.14 -0.85
N PHE A 5 -50.22 -5.05 -0.68
CA PHE A 5 -49.73 -3.70 -0.97
C PHE A 5 -49.24 -2.93 0.28
N THR A 6 -49.54 -3.43 1.47
CA THR A 6 -49.19 -2.73 2.73
C THR A 6 -47.80 -3.11 3.27
N PHE A 7 -47.19 -4.20 2.77
CA PHE A 7 -45.85 -4.63 3.22
C PHE A 7 -44.70 -4.03 2.39
N PHE A 8 -45.01 -3.37 1.27
CA PHE A 8 -44.01 -2.71 0.41
C PHE A 8 -43.85 -1.21 0.70
N ALA A 9 -44.69 -0.65 1.56
CA ALA A 9 -44.64 0.77 1.97
C ALA A 9 -43.92 1.00 3.32
N LEU A 10 -43.47 -0.06 4.00
CA LEU A 10 -42.81 0.03 5.31
C LEU A 10 -41.27 -0.17 5.25
N LEU A 11 -40.72 -0.29 4.04
CA LEU A 11 -39.31 -0.70 3.82
C LEU A 11 -38.49 0.35 3.04
N LEU A 12 -38.90 1.61 3.08
CA LEU A 12 -38.15 2.71 2.45
C LEU A 12 -38.08 3.98 3.32
N SER A 13 -37.81 3.78 4.61
CA SER A 13 -37.33 4.86 5.49
C SER A 13 -36.14 4.37 6.33
N PHE A 14 -35.18 3.72 5.67
CA PHE A 14 -33.80 3.83 6.15
C PHE A 14 -33.32 5.22 5.74
N ALA A 15 -33.64 6.22 6.57
CA ALA A 15 -32.82 7.41 6.62
C ALA A 15 -31.43 6.90 6.99
N VAL A 16 -30.53 6.90 6.00
CA VAL A 16 -29.10 6.81 6.24
C VAL A 16 -28.83 8.00 7.15
N PHE A 17 -28.69 7.75 8.46
CA PHE A 17 -27.91 8.66 9.28
C PHE A 17 -26.51 8.59 8.68
N ALA A 18 -26.24 9.47 7.72
CA ALA A 18 -24.87 9.83 7.41
C ALA A 18 -24.25 10.13 8.77
N GLN A 19 -23.23 9.36 9.15
CA GLN A 19 -22.48 9.62 10.37
C GLN A 19 -21.91 11.03 10.20
N THR A 20 -22.61 12.01 10.75
CA THR A 20 -22.14 13.38 10.72
C THR A 20 -21.01 13.44 11.73
N SER A 21 -19.77 13.43 11.24
CA SER A 21 -18.62 13.83 12.06
C SER A 21 -19.01 15.17 12.69
N ASP A 22 -18.96 15.21 14.01
CA ASP A 22 -19.29 16.35 14.86
C ASP A 22 -18.14 17.37 14.76
N LYS A 23 -17.92 17.87 13.55
CA LYS A 23 -16.84 18.81 13.25
C LYS A 23 -17.21 20.15 13.84
N GLY A 24 -16.43 20.58 14.81
CA GLY A 24 -16.46 21.92 15.34
C GLY A 24 -15.23 22.15 16.21
N TYR A 25 -14.92 23.41 16.46
CA TYR A 25 -13.82 23.79 17.35
C TYR A 25 -14.26 24.86 18.33
N SER A 26 -13.73 24.77 19.55
CA SER A 26 -14.04 25.70 20.62
C SER A 26 -13.51 27.09 20.31
N PHE A 27 -14.33 28.09 20.61
CA PHE A 27 -14.00 29.49 20.58
C PHE A 27 -14.41 30.11 21.92
N GLN A 28 -13.48 30.84 22.53
CA GLN A 28 -13.75 31.63 23.73
C GLN A 28 -13.49 33.09 23.41
N GLY A 29 -14.44 33.95 23.78
CA GLY A 29 -14.33 35.38 23.59
C GLY A 29 -14.75 36.15 24.82
N PHE A 30 -14.44 37.45 24.79
CA PHE A 30 -14.77 38.40 25.84
C PHE A 30 -15.64 39.51 25.24
N ALA A 31 -16.87 39.65 25.74
CA ALA A 31 -17.83 40.64 25.29
C ALA A 31 -17.74 41.90 26.17
N ILE A 32 -17.41 43.03 25.52
CA ILE A 32 -17.40 44.36 26.12
C ILE A 32 -18.43 45.25 25.44
N ASP A 33 -18.95 46.22 26.20
CA ASP A 33 -19.77 47.28 25.66
C ASP A 33 -18.89 48.35 24.97
N PRO A 34 -19.49 49.32 24.24
CA PRO A 34 -18.74 50.38 23.58
C PRO A 34 -17.90 51.26 24.51
N ASP A 35 -18.22 51.29 25.80
CA ASP A 35 -17.50 52.04 26.83
C ASP A 35 -16.34 51.20 27.44
N GLY A 36 -16.09 50.00 26.90
CA GLY A 36 -15.01 49.11 27.31
C GLY A 36 -15.31 48.28 28.57
N LYS A 37 -16.55 48.32 29.06
CA LYS A 37 -16.96 47.57 30.26
C LYS A 37 -17.46 46.18 29.88
N ALA A 38 -17.13 45.20 30.71
CA ALA A 38 -17.61 43.83 30.59
C ALA A 38 -19.15 43.77 30.51
N MET A 39 -19.66 43.10 29.47
CA MET A 39 -21.08 42.78 29.36
C MET A 39 -21.40 41.55 30.20
N GLY A 40 -21.32 41.67 31.53
CA GLY A 40 -21.53 40.56 32.46
C GLY A 40 -22.99 40.09 32.53
N ALA A 41 -23.20 38.78 32.67
CA ALA A 41 -24.53 38.16 32.84
C ALA A 41 -25.58 38.62 31.81
N THR A 42 -25.15 38.88 30.58
CA THR A 42 -25.96 39.52 29.54
C THR A 42 -26.24 38.52 28.42
N ALA A 43 -27.49 38.47 27.96
CA ALA A 43 -27.86 37.68 26.78
C ALA A 43 -27.32 38.33 25.51
N ILE A 44 -26.44 37.61 24.81
CA ILE A 44 -25.82 38.03 23.56
C ILE A 44 -26.12 37.03 22.44
N THR A 45 -26.11 37.53 21.21
CA THR A 45 -26.10 36.70 20.01
C THR A 45 -24.80 36.94 19.27
N ILE A 46 -24.05 35.87 19.06
CA ILE A 46 -22.79 35.89 18.32
C ILE A 46 -23.03 35.28 16.96
N LYS A 47 -22.42 35.87 15.93
CA LYS A 47 -22.40 35.35 14.59
C LYS A 47 -20.95 35.06 14.20
N PHE A 48 -20.71 33.84 13.75
CA PHE A 48 -19.43 33.43 13.16
C PHE A 48 -19.62 33.35 11.65
N THR A 49 -18.71 33.96 10.90
CA THR A 49 -18.66 33.84 9.43
C THR A 49 -17.28 33.35 9.03
N ILE A 50 -17.23 32.25 8.29
CA ILE A 50 -16.01 31.70 7.68
C ILE A 50 -16.12 31.91 6.18
N SER A 51 -15.19 32.68 5.62
CA SER A 51 -15.17 33.00 4.20
C SER A 51 -13.74 33.03 3.68
N PRO A 52 -13.50 32.87 2.37
CA PRO A 52 -12.18 33.03 1.79
C PRO A 52 -11.69 34.48 1.98
N SER A 53 -10.49 34.66 2.52
CA SER A 53 -9.76 35.94 2.46
C SER A 53 -8.99 36.07 1.14
N THR A 54 -8.60 34.94 0.54
CA THR A 54 -8.00 34.85 -0.79
C THR A 54 -8.56 33.64 -1.56
N GLY A 55 -8.52 33.70 -2.89
CA GLY A 55 -8.97 32.61 -3.74
C GLY A 55 -10.50 32.48 -3.82
N THR A 56 -10.98 31.26 -4.01
CA THR A 56 -12.42 30.95 -4.13
C THR A 56 -12.73 29.75 -3.27
N GLY A 57 -13.76 29.83 -2.44
CA GLY A 57 -14.15 28.78 -1.51
C GLY A 57 -15.54 29.02 -0.96
N GLY A 58 -16.03 28.09 -0.15
CA GLY A 58 -17.36 28.17 0.45
C GLY A 58 -17.48 29.30 1.46
N ASN A 59 -18.69 29.81 1.67
CA ASN A 59 -19.01 30.80 2.68
C ASN A 59 -19.98 30.21 3.70
N TYR A 60 -19.51 30.07 4.93
CA TYR A 60 -20.29 29.55 6.04
C TYR A 60 -20.60 30.65 7.04
N ALA A 61 -21.83 30.67 7.54
CA ALA A 61 -22.19 31.52 8.66
C ALA A 61 -23.17 30.81 9.60
N GLU A 62 -23.00 31.03 10.89
CA GLU A 62 -23.87 30.50 11.94
C GLU A 62 -24.04 31.50 13.10
N THR A 63 -25.08 31.29 13.89
CA THR A 63 -25.36 32.08 15.09
C THR A 63 -25.46 31.24 16.35
N HIS A 64 -25.07 31.84 17.47
CA HIS A 64 -25.23 31.30 18.81
C HIS A 64 -25.88 32.35 19.71
N SER A 65 -26.99 31.97 20.36
CA SER A 65 -27.58 32.77 21.44
C SER A 65 -27.08 32.23 22.77
N LEU A 66 -26.33 33.05 23.50
CA LEU A 66 -25.61 32.67 24.72
C LEU A 66 -25.80 33.76 25.79
N THR A 67 -25.53 33.40 27.04
CA THR A 67 -25.42 34.36 28.14
C THR A 67 -23.97 34.39 28.60
N THR A 68 -23.39 35.58 28.67
CA THR A 68 -22.02 35.76 29.19
C THR A 68 -21.94 35.47 30.69
N ASP A 69 -20.75 35.14 31.16
CA ASP A 69 -20.47 35.08 32.61
C ASP A 69 -20.46 36.49 33.24
N PRO A 70 -20.33 36.63 34.58
CA PRO A 70 -20.27 37.95 35.23
C PRO A 70 -19.13 38.86 34.75
N PHE A 71 -18.10 38.29 34.13
CA PHE A 71 -16.96 39.01 33.58
C PHE A 71 -17.13 39.33 32.09
N GLY A 72 -18.18 38.86 31.41
CA GLY A 72 -18.37 39.07 29.98
C GLY A 72 -17.75 37.97 29.10
N VAL A 73 -17.20 36.89 29.67
CA VAL A 73 -16.66 35.75 28.92
C VAL A 73 -17.81 34.90 28.37
N PHE A 74 -17.63 34.38 27.16
CA PHE A 74 -18.50 33.37 26.57
C PHE A 74 -17.68 32.26 25.91
N HIS A 75 -18.28 31.07 25.82
CA HIS A 75 -17.74 29.94 25.09
C HIS A 75 -18.76 29.46 24.05
N ALA A 76 -18.30 29.19 22.84
CA ALA A 76 -19.09 28.61 21.76
C ALA A 76 -18.27 27.54 21.03
N VAL A 77 -18.95 26.60 20.38
CA VAL A 77 -18.30 25.64 19.48
C VAL A 77 -18.73 26.00 18.06
N ILE A 78 -17.78 26.49 17.27
CA ILE A 78 -18.02 26.85 15.87
C ILE A 78 -18.29 25.56 15.09
N GLY A 79 -19.34 25.53 14.29
CA GLY A 79 -19.89 24.35 13.59
C GLY A 79 -21.07 23.69 14.31
N LYS A 80 -21.47 24.21 15.48
CA LYS A 80 -22.59 23.72 16.30
C LYS A 80 -23.71 24.75 16.48
N GLY A 81 -23.64 25.89 15.79
CA GLY A 81 -24.61 26.96 15.85
C GLY A 81 -25.83 26.73 14.97
N SER A 82 -26.74 27.70 14.98
CA SER A 82 -27.82 27.77 14.01
C SER A 82 -27.29 28.35 12.71
N LYS A 83 -27.19 27.52 11.68
CA LYS A 83 -26.71 27.93 10.36
C LYS A 83 -27.57 29.07 9.78
N GLU A 84 -26.92 30.08 9.24
CA GLU A 84 -27.58 31.18 8.53
C GLU A 84 -28.17 30.71 7.19
N SER A 85 -29.31 31.29 6.81
CA SER A 85 -29.94 30.94 5.53
C SER A 85 -29.06 31.38 4.36
N GLY A 86 -28.85 30.49 3.38
CA GLY A 86 -28.03 30.75 2.20
C GLY A 86 -26.52 30.58 2.38
N SER A 87 -26.05 30.15 3.56
CA SER A 87 -24.66 29.76 3.76
C SER A 87 -24.44 28.26 3.46
N ASP A 88 -23.21 27.93 3.07
CA ASP A 88 -22.76 26.55 2.84
C ASP A 88 -22.85 25.71 4.12
N ASP A 89 -22.68 24.38 4.03
CA ASP A 89 -22.59 23.56 5.25
C ASP A 89 -21.16 23.63 5.80
N PHE A 90 -21.00 23.80 7.13
CA PHE A 90 -19.70 23.76 7.79
C PHE A 90 -18.86 22.55 7.36
N LYS A 91 -19.51 21.40 7.17
CA LYS A 91 -18.85 20.14 6.78
C LYS A 91 -18.30 20.15 5.36
N THR A 92 -18.77 21.06 4.51
CA THR A 92 -18.38 21.17 3.10
C THR A 92 -17.28 22.21 2.87
N LEU A 93 -16.86 22.94 3.91
CA LEU A 93 -15.73 23.85 3.82
C LEU A 93 -14.43 23.08 3.56
N ASP A 94 -13.80 23.39 2.44
CA ASP A 94 -12.51 22.81 2.03
C ASP A 94 -11.38 23.78 2.36
N TYR A 95 -10.67 23.48 3.46
CA TYR A 95 -9.48 24.21 3.91
C TYR A 95 -8.18 23.76 3.23
N THR A 96 -8.22 22.72 2.39
CA THR A 96 -7.03 22.11 1.78
C THR A 96 -6.71 22.68 0.40
N ARG A 97 -7.64 23.46 -0.16
CA ARG A 97 -7.53 24.01 -1.50
C ARG A 97 -6.34 24.97 -1.61
N ASN A 98 -5.38 24.58 -2.45
CA ASN A 98 -4.15 25.33 -2.67
C ASN A 98 -4.47 26.78 -3.10
N GLY A 99 -3.90 27.76 -2.38
CA GLY A 99 -4.10 29.19 -2.61
C GLY A 99 -5.40 29.80 -2.06
N THR A 100 -6.22 29.03 -1.32
CA THR A 100 -7.39 29.58 -0.61
C THR A 100 -7.07 29.70 0.87
N ILE A 101 -6.99 30.93 1.38
CA ILE A 101 -6.90 31.20 2.82
C ILE A 101 -8.31 31.57 3.29
N TYR A 102 -8.76 30.96 4.38
CA TYR A 102 -10.02 31.31 5.02
C TYR A 102 -9.78 32.27 6.18
N LYS A 103 -10.73 33.16 6.41
CA LYS A 103 -10.80 34.04 7.58
C LYS A 103 -12.02 33.73 8.43
N LEU A 104 -11.89 34.00 9.72
CA LEU A 104 -12.97 34.00 10.69
C LEU A 104 -13.35 35.44 11.01
N LYS A 105 -14.60 35.79 10.75
CA LYS A 105 -15.23 37.02 11.21
C LYS A 105 -16.16 36.69 12.38
N VAL A 106 -15.98 37.38 13.50
CA VAL A 106 -16.77 37.25 14.71
C VAL A 106 -17.52 38.54 14.96
N GLU A 107 -18.84 38.44 15.01
CA GLU A 107 -19.73 39.58 15.23
C GLU A 107 -20.62 39.32 16.46
N VAL A 108 -20.91 40.35 17.24
CA VAL A 108 -21.77 40.25 18.43
C VAL A 108 -22.88 41.29 18.41
N LYS A 109 -24.01 40.95 19.02
CA LYS A 109 -25.07 41.89 19.40
C LYS A 109 -25.71 41.46 20.72
N LYS A 110 -26.47 42.34 21.36
CA LYS A 110 -27.39 41.93 22.43
C LYS A 110 -28.54 41.14 21.81
N THR A 111 -29.01 40.07 22.47
CA THR A 111 -30.03 39.18 21.90
C THR A 111 -31.32 39.91 21.49
N ASN A 112 -31.72 40.94 22.24
CA ASN A 112 -32.92 41.74 21.98
C ASN A 112 -32.63 43.18 21.54
N GLY A 113 -31.48 43.46 20.89
CA GLY A 113 -31.21 44.82 20.43
C GLY A 113 -30.06 44.98 19.43
N GLY A 114 -30.08 46.12 18.72
CA GLY A 114 -28.96 46.67 17.96
C GLY A 114 -28.57 45.92 16.66
N LEU A 115 -27.61 46.53 15.95
CA LEU A 115 -26.89 45.92 14.83
C LEU A 115 -25.73 45.07 15.35
N TYR A 116 -25.25 44.14 14.53
CA TYR A 116 -24.02 43.40 14.81
C TYR A 116 -22.80 44.33 14.81
N THR A 117 -21.90 44.12 15.76
CA THR A 117 -20.59 44.77 15.81
C THR A 117 -19.50 43.71 15.61
N THR A 118 -18.56 43.97 14.70
CA THR A 118 -17.40 43.08 14.46
C THR A 118 -16.45 43.18 15.65
N ILE A 119 -16.21 42.05 16.32
CA ILE A 119 -15.20 41.93 17.39
C ILE A 119 -13.84 41.61 16.77
N ASN A 120 -13.82 40.70 15.80
CA ASN A 120 -12.60 40.22 15.18
C ASN A 120 -12.85 39.81 13.74
N GLU A 121 -11.88 40.08 12.87
CA GLU A 121 -11.83 39.54 11.52
C GLU A 121 -10.37 39.23 11.21
N ALA A 122 -10.03 37.94 11.13
CA ALA A 122 -8.64 37.50 10.97
C ALA A 122 -8.55 36.21 10.14
N ASP A 123 -7.43 36.07 9.43
CA ASP A 123 -7.10 34.83 8.71
C ASP A 123 -6.86 33.67 9.69
N PHE A 124 -7.22 32.45 9.27
CA PHE A 124 -6.79 31.25 10.00
C PHE A 124 -5.28 31.09 9.86
N ASN A 125 -4.60 31.13 10.99
CA ASN A 125 -3.19 30.80 11.08
C ASN A 125 -3.00 29.28 11.20
N SER A 126 -1.78 28.83 10.95
CA SER A 126 -1.42 27.41 11.13
C SER A 126 -1.66 26.96 12.57
N VAL A 127 -2.30 25.80 12.73
CA VAL A 127 -2.46 25.14 14.04
C VAL A 127 -1.22 24.30 14.37
N PRO A 128 -0.85 24.15 15.65
CA PRO A 128 0.12 23.13 16.08
C PRO A 128 -0.30 21.73 15.62
N TYR A 129 0.66 20.81 15.52
CA TYR A 129 0.43 19.44 15.05
C TYR A 129 -0.79 18.80 15.75
N ALA A 130 -1.79 18.40 14.97
CA ALA A 130 -3.01 17.80 15.49
C ALA A 130 -2.72 16.40 16.04
N ARG A 131 -2.81 16.21 17.36
CA ARG A 131 -2.65 14.90 18.01
C ARG A 131 -3.73 13.90 17.59
N LYS A 132 -4.86 14.37 17.07
CA LYS A 132 -5.94 13.59 16.48
C LYS A 132 -6.50 14.36 15.29
N ALA A 133 -6.50 13.73 14.13
CA ALA A 133 -7.22 14.19 12.96
C ALA A 133 -8.06 13.01 12.46
N ASP A 134 -9.35 13.24 12.21
CA ASP A 134 -10.28 12.18 11.76
C ASP A 134 -9.81 11.50 10.45
N ASN A 135 -8.94 12.14 9.67
CA ASN A 135 -8.42 11.61 8.39
C ASN A 135 -6.90 11.83 8.22
N GLY A 136 -6.12 11.69 9.31
CA GLY A 136 -4.65 11.68 9.23
C GLY A 136 -4.10 10.39 8.63
N VAL A 137 -2.78 10.31 8.41
CA VAL A 137 -2.13 9.06 7.99
C VAL A 137 -2.24 8.02 9.11
N PRO A 138 -2.90 6.87 8.89
CA PRO A 138 -3.07 5.85 9.93
C PRO A 138 -1.73 5.28 10.41
N VAL A 139 -1.63 4.98 11.70
CA VAL A 139 -0.51 4.23 12.27
C VAL A 139 -0.41 2.86 11.59
N GLY A 140 0.81 2.42 11.27
CA GLY A 140 1.05 1.21 10.48
C GLY A 140 1.11 1.44 8.96
N THR A 141 0.80 2.65 8.48
CA THR A 141 0.95 3.00 7.06
C THR A 141 2.42 3.04 6.67
N ILE A 142 2.75 2.38 5.57
CA ILE A 142 4.09 2.38 4.98
C ILE A 142 4.09 3.29 3.75
N ILE A 143 5.06 4.19 3.66
CA ILE A 143 5.29 5.03 2.47
C ILE A 143 6.74 4.95 2.05
N THR A 144 6.99 5.27 0.78
CA THR A 144 8.34 5.47 0.25
C THR A 144 8.87 6.84 0.63
N PHE A 145 10.14 6.89 1.04
CA PHE A 145 10.84 8.08 1.46
C PHE A 145 12.16 8.22 0.71
N ALA A 146 12.26 9.27 -0.12
CA ALA A 146 13.43 9.54 -0.96
C ALA A 146 14.56 10.29 -0.21
N GLY A 147 14.32 10.74 1.02
CA GLY A 147 15.30 11.47 1.82
C GLY A 147 16.34 10.57 2.50
N ALA A 148 17.38 11.18 3.06
CA ALA A 148 18.40 10.46 3.82
C ALA A 148 17.84 9.86 5.13
N LYS A 149 18.39 8.73 5.59
CA LYS A 149 17.94 8.02 6.81
C LYS A 149 17.86 8.92 8.06
N ASN A 150 18.76 9.90 8.19
CA ASN A 150 18.80 10.85 9.31
C ASN A 150 17.82 12.04 9.17
N LYS A 151 17.01 12.06 8.11
CA LYS A 151 15.97 13.09 7.86
C LYS A 151 14.56 12.52 7.92
N VAL A 152 14.40 11.32 8.45
CA VAL A 152 13.09 10.72 8.68
C VAL A 152 12.32 11.61 9.66
N PRO A 153 11.11 12.06 9.31
CA PRO A 153 10.33 12.94 10.17
C PRO A 153 9.94 12.27 11.49
N GLU A 154 9.69 13.06 12.52
CA GLU A 154 9.16 12.57 13.79
C GLU A 154 7.82 11.84 13.60
N GLY A 155 7.61 10.76 14.37
CA GLY A 155 6.44 9.88 14.22
C GLY A 155 6.50 8.96 13.00
N TRP A 156 7.66 8.85 12.35
CA TRP A 156 7.95 7.87 11.30
C TRP A 156 9.22 7.09 11.63
N ALA A 157 9.23 5.80 11.33
CA ALA A 157 10.37 4.92 11.55
C ALA A 157 10.78 4.23 10.27
N ILE A 158 12.07 3.91 10.12
CA ILE A 158 12.57 3.15 8.97
C ILE A 158 12.13 1.69 9.11
N CYS A 159 11.69 1.08 8.01
CA CYS A 159 11.42 -0.35 7.92
C CYS A 159 12.74 -1.14 7.78
N ASP A 160 13.53 -1.23 8.85
CA ASP A 160 14.81 -1.96 8.91
C ASP A 160 14.78 -3.22 9.81
N GLY A 161 13.60 -3.68 10.20
CA GLY A 161 13.47 -4.89 11.00
C GLY A 161 13.79 -4.71 12.48
N THR A 162 14.12 -3.52 12.96
CA THR A 162 14.49 -3.31 14.38
C THR A 162 13.41 -3.81 15.34
N LEU A 163 13.82 -4.44 16.43
CA LEU A 163 12.92 -4.89 17.50
C LEU A 163 12.55 -3.69 18.37
N GLN A 164 11.26 -3.52 18.64
CA GLN A 164 10.70 -2.45 19.45
C GLN A 164 9.90 -3.03 20.62
N ASP A 165 9.82 -2.25 21.70
CA ASP A 165 9.02 -2.55 22.87
C ASP A 165 7.61 -1.95 22.71
N GLY A 166 6.62 -2.81 22.50
CA GLY A 166 5.21 -2.43 22.36
C GLY A 166 4.57 -1.90 23.64
N THR A 167 5.24 -1.98 24.80
CA THR A 167 4.79 -1.33 26.05
C THR A 167 5.19 0.14 26.14
N ASN A 168 6.17 0.58 25.34
CA ASN A 168 6.59 1.97 25.25
C ASN A 168 5.46 2.82 24.65
N THR A 169 5.10 3.94 25.29
CA THR A 169 4.04 4.84 24.83
C THR A 169 4.26 5.37 23.40
N GLN A 170 5.50 5.46 22.95
CA GLN A 170 5.88 5.84 21.59
C GLN A 170 5.46 4.78 20.56
N TRP A 171 5.62 3.49 20.88
CA TRP A 171 5.40 2.38 19.95
C TRP A 171 4.07 1.65 20.16
N LYS A 172 3.38 1.94 21.27
CA LYS A 172 2.15 1.27 21.67
C LYS A 172 1.09 1.28 20.58
N GLN A 173 0.88 2.43 19.93
CA GLN A 173 -0.11 2.54 18.85
C GLN A 173 0.26 1.66 17.65
N LEU A 174 1.55 1.58 17.31
CA LEU A 174 2.02 0.71 16.24
C LEU A 174 1.91 -0.77 16.61
N TYR A 175 2.26 -1.12 17.84
CA TYR A 175 2.13 -2.49 18.35
C TYR A 175 0.67 -2.95 18.37
N ASP A 176 -0.27 -2.08 18.73
CA ASP A 176 -1.71 -2.40 18.71
C ASP A 176 -2.23 -2.73 17.31
N VAL A 177 -1.59 -2.21 16.27
CA VAL A 177 -1.95 -2.46 14.86
C VAL A 177 -1.20 -3.67 14.29
N LEU A 178 0.11 -3.79 14.55
CA LEU A 178 0.94 -4.82 13.94
C LEU A 178 0.97 -6.13 14.74
N GLY A 179 0.88 -6.05 16.07
CA GLY A 179 1.26 -7.13 16.96
C GLY A 179 2.66 -7.66 16.59
N THR A 180 2.80 -8.98 16.48
CA THR A 180 4.04 -9.63 16.04
C THR A 180 4.04 -9.99 14.56
N SER A 181 3.16 -9.40 13.72
CA SER A 181 2.99 -9.80 12.30
C SER A 181 4.31 -9.84 11.49
N TRP A 182 5.28 -9.01 11.87
CA TRP A 182 6.59 -8.88 11.22
C TRP A 182 7.75 -9.51 12.01
N GLY A 183 7.44 -10.23 13.09
CA GLY A 183 8.39 -10.81 14.03
C GLY A 183 8.20 -10.30 15.45
N GLY A 184 8.78 -11.03 16.41
CA GLY A 184 8.76 -10.70 17.83
C GLY A 184 8.04 -11.73 18.67
N SER A 185 7.80 -11.41 19.94
CA SER A 185 7.15 -12.30 20.89
C SER A 185 6.64 -11.51 22.10
N GLY A 186 5.45 -11.87 22.60
CA GLY A 186 4.81 -11.12 23.68
C GLY A 186 4.64 -9.65 23.26
N SER A 187 5.02 -8.72 24.14
CA SER A 187 4.94 -7.28 23.86
C SER A 187 6.06 -6.71 22.99
N ASN A 188 7.06 -7.51 22.61
CA ASN A 188 8.13 -7.06 21.71
C ASN A 188 7.78 -7.43 20.27
N PHE A 189 7.93 -6.47 19.35
CA PHE A 189 7.61 -6.67 17.95
C PHE A 189 8.70 -6.11 17.04
N ASN A 190 8.87 -6.70 15.87
CA ASN A 190 9.76 -6.15 14.85
C ASN A 190 9.02 -5.14 13.98
N LEU A 191 9.70 -4.04 13.63
CA LEU A 191 9.32 -3.26 12.46
C LEU A 191 9.44 -4.14 11.20
N PRO A 192 8.71 -3.82 10.11
CA PRO A 192 8.97 -4.45 8.81
C PRO A 192 10.43 -4.31 8.41
N ASP A 193 11.01 -5.31 7.75
CA ASP A 193 12.32 -5.18 7.09
C ASP A 193 12.11 -5.25 5.58
N LEU A 194 12.12 -4.07 4.94
CA LEU A 194 11.75 -3.93 3.52
C LEU A 194 12.94 -3.57 2.63
N ARG A 195 14.16 -3.68 3.18
CA ARG A 195 15.38 -3.40 2.43
C ARG A 195 15.56 -4.48 1.36
N GLY A 196 15.64 -4.05 0.10
CA GLY A 196 15.77 -4.96 -1.04
C GLY A 196 14.47 -5.66 -1.45
N MET A 197 13.33 -5.34 -0.81
CA MET A 197 12.06 -6.02 -1.07
C MET A 197 11.17 -5.21 -2.03
N PHE A 198 10.46 -5.93 -2.88
CA PHE A 198 9.24 -5.41 -3.50
C PHE A 198 8.03 -5.70 -2.62
N LEU A 199 7.10 -4.75 -2.60
CA LEU A 199 5.82 -4.94 -1.95
C LEU A 199 4.80 -5.49 -2.94
N ARG A 200 3.97 -6.41 -2.46
CA ARG A 200 2.78 -6.90 -3.16
C ARG A 200 1.59 -6.85 -2.24
N GLY A 201 0.39 -6.80 -2.81
CA GLY A 201 -0.84 -6.94 -2.03
C GLY A 201 -0.95 -8.34 -1.41
N VAL A 202 -1.50 -8.40 -0.19
CA VAL A 202 -1.93 -9.66 0.43
C VAL A 202 -3.02 -10.28 -0.44
N ASN A 203 -3.01 -11.60 -0.61
CA ASN A 203 -3.96 -12.25 -1.49
C ASN A 203 -5.38 -12.25 -0.91
N ASP A 204 -5.50 -12.36 0.41
CA ASP A 204 -6.76 -12.22 1.16
C ASP A 204 -7.87 -13.09 0.57
N GLY A 205 -7.53 -14.36 0.29
CA GLY A 205 -8.46 -15.33 -0.27
C GLY A 205 -8.89 -15.09 -1.73
N ARG A 206 -8.28 -14.13 -2.44
CA ARG A 206 -8.55 -13.92 -3.88
C ARG A 206 -8.33 -15.22 -4.66
N ASN A 207 -9.25 -15.53 -5.56
CA ASN A 207 -9.34 -16.84 -6.22
C ASN A 207 -9.45 -16.77 -7.76
N ASP A 208 -9.07 -15.64 -8.37
CA ASP A 208 -9.06 -15.46 -9.82
C ASP A 208 -7.65 -15.65 -10.43
N GLY A 209 -7.47 -15.24 -11.68
CA GLY A 209 -6.20 -15.33 -12.40
C GLY A 209 -5.11 -14.36 -11.92
N TYR A 210 -5.43 -13.43 -11.01
CA TYR A 210 -4.50 -12.44 -10.46
C TYR A 210 -4.16 -12.71 -8.99
N ARG A 211 -4.67 -13.81 -8.42
CA ARG A 211 -4.33 -14.25 -7.06
C ARG A 211 -2.83 -14.46 -6.90
N ASP A 212 -2.34 -14.41 -5.66
CA ASP A 212 -1.04 -14.98 -5.32
C ASP A 212 -1.18 -16.52 -5.32
N PRO A 213 -0.59 -17.25 -6.30
CA PRO A 213 -0.73 -18.70 -6.35
C PRO A 213 -0.08 -19.40 -5.15
N ASP A 214 0.91 -18.75 -4.53
CA ASP A 214 1.71 -19.31 -3.45
C ASP A 214 1.39 -18.65 -2.10
N ALA A 215 0.23 -17.98 -1.97
CA ALA A 215 -0.16 -17.27 -0.76
C ALA A 215 0.01 -18.13 0.51
N GLY A 216 -0.39 -19.40 0.44
CA GLY A 216 -0.27 -20.34 1.56
C GLY A 216 1.15 -20.80 1.89
N ALA A 217 2.11 -20.63 0.98
CA ALA A 217 3.50 -21.08 1.14
C ALA A 217 4.45 -19.96 1.62
N ARG A 218 3.93 -18.74 1.81
CA ARG A 218 4.73 -17.60 2.26
C ARG A 218 5.24 -17.78 3.69
N SER A 219 6.45 -17.32 3.96
CA SER A 219 7.14 -17.52 5.25
C SER A 219 7.34 -16.21 6.01
N ALA A 220 7.62 -16.31 7.31
CA ALA A 220 8.06 -15.17 8.10
C ALA A 220 9.54 -14.89 7.81
N LEU A 221 9.97 -13.62 7.72
CA LEU A 221 11.40 -13.29 7.68
C LEU A 221 12.04 -13.39 9.07
N LYS A 222 11.29 -13.07 10.12
CA LYS A 222 11.75 -13.09 11.51
C LYS A 222 10.87 -14.02 12.34
N SER A 223 11.46 -14.62 13.37
CA SER A 223 10.74 -15.50 14.29
C SER A 223 9.54 -14.78 14.92
N GLY A 224 8.42 -15.49 15.05
CA GLY A 224 7.14 -14.96 15.56
C GLY A 224 6.34 -14.11 14.57
N GLY A 225 6.86 -13.92 13.34
CA GLY A 225 6.16 -13.27 12.24
C GLY A 225 5.09 -14.18 11.61
N ASN A 226 4.22 -13.56 10.81
CA ASN A 226 3.15 -14.27 10.11
C ASN A 226 3.70 -15.21 9.04
N THR A 227 2.90 -16.22 8.68
CA THR A 227 3.14 -17.15 7.56
C THR A 227 1.82 -17.34 6.78
N GLY A 228 1.89 -17.83 5.55
CA GLY A 228 0.72 -18.04 4.71
C GLY A 228 0.10 -16.74 4.16
N ASP A 229 -1.21 -16.77 3.88
CA ASP A 229 -1.94 -15.65 3.25
C ASP A 229 -2.26 -14.54 4.26
N GLN A 230 -1.21 -13.83 4.70
CA GLN A 230 -1.29 -12.77 5.71
C GLN A 230 -0.28 -11.65 5.40
N GLN A 231 -0.52 -10.47 5.96
CA GLN A 231 0.44 -9.36 5.95
C GLN A 231 1.70 -9.72 6.75
N GLY A 232 2.85 -9.14 6.37
CA GLY A 232 4.13 -9.38 7.04
C GLY A 232 4.86 -10.65 6.58
N THR A 233 4.33 -11.34 5.56
CA THR A 233 4.91 -12.55 4.99
C THR A 233 5.82 -12.26 3.80
N TYR A 234 6.84 -13.08 3.65
CA TYR A 234 7.92 -12.96 2.68
C TYR A 234 7.88 -14.13 1.70
N GLN A 235 8.40 -13.89 0.52
CA GLN A 235 8.54 -14.87 -0.54
C GLN A 235 9.91 -14.66 -1.18
N GLY A 236 10.59 -15.76 -1.51
CA GLY A 236 11.81 -15.71 -2.30
C GLY A 236 11.55 -15.29 -3.74
N ASP A 237 12.62 -15.07 -4.49
CA ASP A 237 12.53 -14.96 -5.94
C ASP A 237 12.06 -16.28 -6.56
N ASP A 238 11.31 -16.18 -7.63
CA ASP A 238 10.91 -17.33 -8.45
C ASP A 238 10.77 -16.90 -9.91
N ASN A 239 11.03 -17.83 -10.81
CA ASN A 239 10.79 -17.67 -12.23
C ASN A 239 9.66 -18.60 -12.64
N ARG A 240 8.70 -18.07 -13.40
CA ARG A 240 7.62 -18.89 -13.93
C ARG A 240 8.20 -20.06 -14.74
N SER A 241 7.73 -21.26 -14.42
CA SER A 241 8.12 -22.50 -15.12
C SER A 241 8.03 -22.34 -16.64
N HIS A 242 9.10 -22.75 -17.33
CA HIS A 242 9.22 -22.74 -18.79
C HIS A 242 10.16 -23.86 -19.26
N ASN A 243 10.09 -24.20 -20.54
CA ASN A 243 10.89 -25.28 -21.14
C ASN A 243 11.95 -24.72 -22.09
N HIS A 244 13.10 -25.38 -22.13
CA HIS A 244 14.11 -25.21 -23.18
C HIS A 244 14.14 -26.45 -24.06
N SER A 245 14.04 -26.27 -25.37
CA SER A 245 14.22 -27.35 -26.35
C SER A 245 15.43 -27.05 -27.22
N GLY A 246 16.26 -28.06 -27.46
CA GLY A 246 17.34 -28.01 -28.44
C GLY A 246 17.37 -29.32 -29.23
N ASN A 247 17.71 -29.24 -30.51
CA ASN A 247 17.87 -30.40 -31.38
C ASN A 247 19.36 -30.57 -31.70
N THR A 248 19.85 -31.79 -31.63
CA THR A 248 21.10 -32.17 -32.29
C THR A 248 20.76 -32.75 -33.67
N THR A 249 21.61 -32.57 -34.67
CA THR A 249 21.26 -33.05 -36.03
C THR A 249 21.07 -34.56 -36.02
N THR A 250 19.96 -35.02 -36.61
CA THR A 250 19.57 -36.43 -36.74
C THR A 250 20.74 -37.24 -37.30
N ASN A 251 21.21 -38.25 -36.56
CA ASN A 251 22.41 -39.01 -36.91
C ASN A 251 22.30 -39.60 -38.32
N GLY A 252 23.33 -39.42 -39.16
CA GLY A 252 23.45 -40.25 -40.36
C GLY A 252 24.12 -41.57 -40.00
N SER A 253 23.37 -42.69 -39.96
CA SER A 253 23.98 -44.02 -40.05
C SER A 253 24.74 -44.09 -41.38
N HIS A 254 26.05 -44.37 -41.33
CA HIS A 254 26.89 -44.46 -42.51
C HIS A 254 27.62 -45.79 -42.55
N SER A 255 27.80 -46.34 -43.75
CA SER A 255 28.52 -47.59 -44.01
C SER A 255 29.77 -47.32 -44.84
N HIS A 256 30.87 -47.99 -44.55
CA HIS A 256 32.05 -48.00 -45.41
C HIS A 256 32.04 -49.22 -46.33
N LYS A 257 32.50 -49.06 -47.58
CA LYS A 257 32.79 -50.17 -48.50
C LYS A 257 34.28 -50.19 -48.75
N TRP A 258 34.90 -51.37 -48.66
CA TRP A 258 36.26 -51.60 -49.13
C TRP A 258 36.26 -52.79 -50.07
N ASN A 259 37.00 -52.68 -51.17
CA ASN A 259 37.24 -53.79 -52.09
C ASN A 259 38.54 -54.49 -51.66
N PHE A 260 38.50 -55.80 -51.45
CA PHE A 260 39.72 -56.60 -51.37
C PHE A 260 40.41 -56.60 -52.75
N GLY A 261 41.72 -56.38 -52.78
CA GLY A 261 42.53 -56.69 -53.95
C GLY A 261 42.62 -58.20 -54.10
N ILE A 262 42.58 -58.71 -55.34
CA ILE A 262 42.79 -60.12 -55.62
C ILE A 262 44.21 -60.47 -55.15
N GLU A 263 44.33 -61.29 -54.10
CA GLU A 263 45.54 -62.06 -53.86
C GLU A 263 45.67 -63.00 -55.07
N GLY A 264 46.68 -62.77 -55.91
CA GLY A 264 46.96 -63.67 -57.01
C GLY A 264 47.35 -65.02 -56.44
N ASP A 265 46.61 -66.06 -56.81
CA ASP A 265 46.95 -67.45 -56.55
C ASP A 265 48.30 -67.75 -57.24
N ASP A 266 49.40 -67.75 -56.47
CA ASP A 266 50.65 -68.34 -56.92
C ASP A 266 50.46 -69.86 -56.86
N SER A 267 49.81 -70.41 -57.89
CA SER A 267 49.59 -71.85 -58.06
C SER A 267 50.90 -72.57 -58.37
N GLY A 268 51.81 -72.61 -57.40
CA GLY A 268 53.00 -73.44 -57.35
C GLY A 268 52.80 -74.56 -56.34
N SER A 269 52.48 -75.77 -56.82
CA SER A 269 52.25 -77.00 -56.06
C SER A 269 53.13 -77.14 -54.81
N GLY A 270 52.55 -76.97 -53.61
CA GLY A 270 53.30 -77.12 -52.36
C GLY A 270 52.45 -77.14 -51.09
N GLY A 271 51.75 -78.24 -50.83
CA GLY A 271 51.34 -78.63 -49.48
C GLY A 271 49.96 -78.16 -49.02
N SER A 272 49.20 -79.09 -48.41
CA SER A 272 47.92 -78.84 -47.79
C SER A 272 48.03 -77.81 -46.66
N PHE A 273 47.65 -76.57 -46.95
CA PHE A 273 47.08 -75.68 -45.96
C PHE A 273 45.59 -75.59 -46.21
N ASN A 274 44.81 -75.51 -45.11
CA ASN A 274 43.38 -75.30 -45.18
C ASN A 274 43.16 -73.83 -45.58
N GLU A 275 43.35 -73.53 -46.85
CA GLU A 275 43.16 -72.20 -47.39
C GLU A 275 41.66 -71.99 -47.58
N PHE A 276 41.09 -71.05 -46.84
CA PHE A 276 39.70 -70.67 -47.00
C PHE A 276 39.56 -69.94 -48.35
N THR A 277 39.27 -70.68 -49.42
CA THR A 277 38.94 -70.11 -50.72
C THR A 277 37.62 -69.35 -50.60
N GLN A 278 37.67 -68.05 -50.39
CA GLN A 278 36.47 -67.21 -50.37
C GLN A 278 36.09 -66.90 -51.83
N ALA A 279 34.92 -67.39 -52.26
CA ALA A 279 34.46 -67.19 -53.63
C ALA A 279 34.25 -65.69 -53.94
N PRO A 280 34.52 -65.23 -55.18
CA PRO A 280 34.33 -63.84 -55.56
C PRO A 280 32.84 -63.48 -55.52
N GLY A 281 32.48 -62.71 -54.51
CA GLY A 281 31.17 -62.12 -54.33
C GLY A 281 31.33 -60.85 -53.50
N SER A 282 30.46 -59.86 -53.73
CA SER A 282 30.39 -58.70 -52.84
C SER A 282 29.95 -59.18 -51.46
N ASN A 283 30.89 -59.49 -50.58
CA ASN A 283 30.55 -59.81 -49.20
C ASN A 283 30.04 -58.52 -48.56
N THR A 284 28.75 -58.53 -48.21
CA THR A 284 28.15 -57.55 -47.31
C THR A 284 28.49 -57.92 -45.87
N ASP A 285 29.78 -57.95 -45.52
CA ASP A 285 30.17 -57.91 -44.12
C ASP A 285 30.05 -56.44 -43.68
N GLY A 286 28.81 -56.02 -43.45
CA GLY A 286 28.52 -54.75 -42.81
C GLY A 286 29.00 -54.83 -41.36
N ILE A 287 29.88 -53.91 -40.96
CA ILE A 287 30.14 -53.68 -39.54
C ILE A 287 28.81 -53.19 -38.94
N GLU A 288 28.35 -53.86 -37.87
CA GLU A 288 27.04 -53.69 -37.24
C GLU A 288 26.53 -52.24 -37.25
N ALA A 289 25.28 -52.08 -37.69
CA ALA A 289 24.62 -50.79 -37.74
C ALA A 289 24.45 -50.23 -36.32
N ALA A 290 24.82 -48.95 -36.16
CA ALA A 290 24.64 -48.14 -34.96
C ALA A 290 25.58 -48.47 -33.78
N GLY A 291 26.72 -47.79 -33.73
CA GLY A 291 27.30 -47.44 -32.45
C GLY A 291 26.36 -46.44 -31.76
N ASP A 292 25.84 -46.80 -30.60
CA ASP A 292 25.03 -45.91 -29.77
C ASP A 292 25.85 -44.65 -29.44
N HIS A 293 25.37 -43.46 -29.82
CA HIS A 293 26.08 -42.22 -29.51
C HIS A 293 25.14 -41.13 -29.01
N SER A 294 25.58 -40.47 -27.95
CA SER A 294 24.87 -39.37 -27.31
C SER A 294 25.41 -38.03 -27.76
N HIS A 295 24.52 -37.06 -27.96
CA HIS A 295 24.90 -35.65 -28.02
C HIS A 295 24.73 -35.04 -26.64
N ASN A 296 25.75 -34.32 -26.16
CA ASN A 296 25.62 -33.55 -24.93
C ASN A 296 25.25 -32.10 -25.27
N LEU A 297 24.05 -31.68 -24.87
CA LEU A 297 23.62 -30.28 -24.94
C LEU A 297 23.94 -29.58 -23.61
N ASN A 298 25.08 -28.90 -23.56
CA ASN A 298 25.44 -28.06 -22.43
C ASN A 298 24.89 -26.64 -22.62
N ILE A 299 23.93 -26.24 -21.80
CA ILE A 299 23.44 -24.85 -21.71
C ILE A 299 24.10 -24.21 -20.48
N ASN A 300 24.97 -23.24 -20.72
CA ASN A 300 25.60 -22.50 -19.63
C ASN A 300 24.58 -21.63 -18.90
N ASN A 301 24.81 -21.39 -17.61
CA ASN A 301 24.05 -20.40 -16.86
C ASN A 301 24.19 -19.02 -17.54
N SER A 302 23.09 -18.29 -17.65
CA SER A 302 23.04 -16.94 -18.18
C SER A 302 22.26 -16.05 -17.22
N GLY A 303 22.83 -14.89 -16.87
CA GLY A 303 22.22 -13.96 -15.93
C GLY A 303 23.22 -13.44 -14.89
N GLY A 304 22.68 -12.72 -13.90
CA GLY A 304 23.43 -12.27 -12.72
C GLY A 304 22.93 -12.96 -11.45
N ASN A 305 23.27 -12.41 -10.29
CA ASN A 305 22.93 -12.98 -8.97
C ASN A 305 21.44 -12.83 -8.58
N GLU A 306 20.64 -12.08 -9.35
CA GLU A 306 19.25 -11.76 -9.03
C GLU A 306 18.47 -11.44 -10.31
N SER A 307 17.26 -12.00 -10.43
CA SER A 307 16.30 -11.62 -11.46
C SER A 307 15.51 -10.39 -11.01
N ARG A 308 15.67 -9.25 -11.69
CA ARG A 308 15.00 -7.99 -11.33
C ARG A 308 14.67 -7.11 -12.54
N SER A 309 13.59 -6.35 -12.45
CA SER A 309 13.30 -5.26 -13.38
C SER A 309 14.17 -4.03 -13.08
N ARG A 310 14.20 -3.06 -14.01
CA ARG A 310 14.75 -1.72 -13.72
C ARG A 310 14.03 -1.13 -12.50
N ASN A 311 14.78 -0.63 -11.54
CA ASN A 311 14.25 -0.07 -10.30
C ASN A 311 15.16 1.05 -9.77
N ALA A 312 14.68 1.78 -8.77
CA ALA A 312 15.42 2.78 -8.00
C ALA A 312 15.21 2.54 -6.50
N SER A 313 16.22 2.85 -5.69
CA SER A 313 16.20 2.62 -4.25
C SER A 313 15.70 3.84 -3.49
N VAL A 314 14.79 3.59 -2.56
CA VAL A 314 14.26 4.56 -1.58
C VAL A 314 14.13 3.85 -0.24
N TYR A 315 14.00 4.61 0.85
CA TYR A 315 13.65 4.01 2.13
C TYR A 315 12.15 3.74 2.19
N TYR A 316 11.75 2.68 2.89
CA TYR A 316 10.39 2.54 3.39
C TYR A 316 10.34 3.05 4.82
N ILE A 317 9.37 3.90 5.12
CA ILE A 317 9.09 4.38 6.47
C ILE A 317 7.67 4.02 6.88
N ILE A 318 7.48 3.72 8.15
CA ILE A 318 6.20 3.35 8.76
C ILE A 318 5.79 4.39 9.80
N LYS A 319 4.51 4.77 9.79
CA LYS A 319 3.92 5.64 10.79
C LYS A 319 3.79 4.89 12.12
N TYR A 320 4.34 5.44 13.20
CA TYR A 320 4.19 4.90 14.56
C TYR A 320 3.46 5.88 15.50
#